data_AF-A0A964EVP9-F1
#
_entry.id   AF-A0A964EVP9-F1
#
_cell.length_a   1.000
_cell.length_b   1.000
_cell.length_c   1.000
_cell.angle_alpha   90.00
_cell.angle_beta   90.00
_cell.angle_gamma   90.00
#
_symmetry.space_group_name_H-M   'P 1'
#
loop_
_entity.id
_entity.type
_entity.pdbx_description
1 polymer ?
#
loop_
_entity_poly.entity_id
_entity_poly.type
_entity_poly.pdbx_seq_one_letter_code
_entity_poly.pdbx_strand_id
1 'polypeptide(L)'
;MRAWTWPAILLGIAGCGDKDTADSAEVAALCVDAPVVTWENFGAGFISRECQACHGSNAENRNGAPEEVTFDAVNEVWFRADEVIARAAGEDATMPPQGGIEADDRYKLEVWLTCAEEGS
;
A
#
# COMPACT_ATOMS: atom_id res chain seq x y z
N MET A 1 62.99 11.63 -33.49
CA MET A 1 63.09 10.18 -33.23
C MET A 1 62.06 9.83 -32.16
N ARG A 2 61.15 8.90 -32.49
CA ARG A 2 60.16 8.20 -31.64
C ARG A 2 59.04 9.04 -30.99
N ALA A 3 57.99 9.27 -31.78
CA ALA A 3 56.62 9.40 -31.29
C ALA A 3 56.17 8.07 -30.66
N TRP A 4 55.53 8.13 -29.49
CA TRP A 4 54.94 6.98 -28.83
C TRP A 4 53.42 7.17 -28.85
N THR A 5 52.76 6.45 -29.76
CA THR A 5 51.31 6.29 -29.77
C THR A 5 50.94 5.22 -28.74
N TRP A 6 50.09 5.56 -27.78
CA TRP A 6 49.46 4.59 -26.89
C TRP A 6 48.07 4.23 -27.46
N PRO A 7 47.70 2.94 -27.50
CA PRO A 7 46.41 2.51 -28.01
C PRO A 7 45.29 2.86 -27.03
N ALA A 8 44.16 3.29 -27.59
CA ALA A 8 42.89 3.44 -26.90
C ALA A 8 42.38 2.08 -26.41
N ILE A 9 42.12 1.97 -25.11
CA ILE A 9 41.35 0.87 -24.51
C ILE A 9 39.92 1.40 -24.31
N LEU A 10 39.00 0.86 -25.10
CA LEU A 10 37.55 0.92 -24.91
C LEU A 10 37.08 -0.47 -24.47
N LEU A 11 36.67 -0.62 -23.20
CA LEU A 11 35.87 -1.72 -22.64
C LEU A 11 35.63 -1.41 -21.16
N GLY A 12 34.44 -1.39 -20.55
CA GLY A 12 33.09 -1.65 -20.99
C GLY A 12 32.15 -1.46 -19.77
N ILE A 13 30.89 -1.14 -20.07
CA ILE A 13 29.67 -1.47 -19.30
C ILE A 13 29.68 -1.11 -17.80
N ALA A 14 29.20 0.08 -17.46
CA ALA A 14 28.61 0.34 -16.15
C ALA A 14 27.17 -0.22 -16.17
N GLY A 15 26.91 -1.21 -15.32
CA GLY A 15 25.68 -2.00 -15.29
C GLY A 15 24.42 -1.20 -14.99
N CYS A 16 23.34 -1.54 -15.69
CA CYS A 16 21.99 -1.30 -15.19
C CYS A 16 21.81 -2.17 -13.95
N GLY A 17 21.41 -1.55 -12.83
CA GLY A 17 21.12 -2.28 -11.61
C GLY A 17 19.88 -3.14 -11.78
N ASP A 18 20.06 -4.45 -11.66
CA ASP A 18 19.02 -5.36 -11.20
C ASP A 18 18.66 -4.98 -9.76
N LYS A 19 17.56 -4.25 -9.60
CA LYS A 19 16.75 -4.20 -8.39
C LYS A 19 15.30 -4.23 -8.85
N ASP A 20 14.51 -5.06 -8.19
CA ASP A 20 13.04 -5.08 -8.20
C ASP A 20 12.37 -5.93 -9.30
N THR A 21 12.54 -7.25 -9.21
CA THR A 21 11.60 -8.24 -9.80
C THR A 21 10.79 -9.01 -8.76
N ALA A 22 10.93 -8.70 -7.46
CA ALA A 22 10.21 -9.37 -6.39
C ALA A 22 8.80 -8.79 -6.19
N ASP A 23 8.66 -7.46 -6.14
CA ASP A 23 7.39 -6.79 -5.82
C ASP A 23 6.25 -7.13 -6.80
N SER A 24 6.56 -7.18 -8.10
CA SER A 24 5.52 -7.47 -9.10
C SER A 24 5.04 -8.92 -9.09
N ALA A 25 5.89 -9.86 -8.67
CA ALA A 25 5.53 -11.28 -8.62
C ALA A 25 4.68 -11.60 -7.38
N GLU A 26 4.95 -10.93 -6.25
CA GLU A 26 4.19 -11.08 -5.01
C GLU A 26 2.80 -10.44 -5.13
N VAL A 27 2.70 -9.22 -5.67
CA VAL A 27 1.41 -8.59 -5.99
C VAL A 27 0.60 -9.45 -6.97
N ALA A 28 1.24 -10.02 -7.99
CA ALA A 28 0.56 -10.93 -8.90
C ALA A 28 0.04 -12.20 -8.19
N ALA A 29 0.76 -12.74 -7.20
CA ALA A 29 0.30 -13.89 -6.45
C ALA A 29 -0.88 -13.57 -5.51
N LEU A 30 -0.90 -12.38 -4.90
CA LEU A 30 -2.00 -11.93 -4.03
C LEU A 30 -3.33 -11.87 -4.80
N CYS A 31 -3.31 -11.37 -6.03
CA CYS A 31 -4.52 -11.01 -6.77
C CYS A 31 -5.16 -12.14 -7.61
N VAL A 32 -4.43 -13.21 -7.94
CA VAL A 32 -4.90 -14.23 -8.92
C VAL A 32 -6.15 -14.98 -8.46
N ASP A 33 -6.23 -15.36 -7.19
CA ASP A 33 -7.35 -16.13 -6.61
C ASP A 33 -8.05 -15.38 -5.47
N ALA A 34 -7.84 -14.06 -5.40
CA ALA A 34 -8.39 -13.22 -4.34
C ALA A 34 -9.93 -13.12 -4.45
N PRO A 35 -10.65 -12.95 -3.32
CA PRO A 35 -12.06 -12.60 -3.37
C PRO A 35 -12.26 -11.24 -4.06
N VAL A 36 -13.42 -11.06 -4.70
CA VAL A 36 -13.80 -9.74 -5.22
C VAL A 36 -14.21 -8.85 -4.05
N VAL A 37 -13.40 -7.84 -3.78
CA VAL A 37 -13.62 -6.86 -2.71
C VAL A 37 -13.83 -5.48 -3.33
N THR A 38 -14.87 -4.78 -2.91
CA THR A 38 -15.24 -3.43 -3.36
C THR A 38 -15.60 -2.55 -2.16
N TRP A 39 -15.67 -1.25 -2.37
CA TRP A 39 -16.21 -0.28 -1.44
C TRP A 39 -17.61 -0.67 -0.96
N GLU A 40 -18.51 -1.05 -1.88
CA GLU A 40 -19.89 -1.37 -1.53
C GLU A 40 -20.02 -2.67 -0.74
N ASN A 41 -19.18 -3.67 -1.02
CA ASN A 41 -19.30 -4.99 -0.40
C ASN A 41 -18.47 -5.16 0.88
N PHE A 42 -17.44 -4.32 1.08
CA PHE A 42 -16.50 -4.43 2.18
C PHE A 42 -15.99 -3.06 2.63
N GLY A 43 -15.38 -2.28 1.73
CA GLY A 43 -14.57 -1.11 2.07
C GLY A 43 -15.31 -0.09 2.93
N ALA A 44 -16.52 0.32 2.54
CA ALA A 44 -17.31 1.29 3.27
C ALA A 44 -17.61 0.84 4.72
N GLY A 45 -18.01 -0.42 4.86
CA GLY A 45 -18.32 -1.01 6.17
C GLY A 45 -17.08 -1.15 7.04
N PHE A 46 -15.98 -1.61 6.46
CA PHE A 46 -14.71 -1.78 7.15
C PHE A 46 -14.16 -0.43 7.64
N ILE A 47 -14.04 0.55 6.75
CA ILE A 47 -13.49 1.88 7.06
C ILE A 47 -14.34 2.60 8.12
N SER A 48 -15.67 2.46 8.05
CA SER A 48 -16.55 3.06 9.06
C SER A 48 -16.34 2.47 10.45
N ARG A 49 -16.15 1.16 10.56
CA ARG A 49 -15.98 0.48 11.86
C ARG A 49 -14.56 0.63 12.42
N GLU A 50 -13.55 0.43 11.60
CA GLU A 50 -12.17 0.26 12.05
C GLU A 50 -11.37 1.57 12.01
N CYS A 51 -11.78 2.55 11.19
CA CYS A 51 -10.99 3.75 10.94
C CYS A 51 -11.68 5.04 11.39
N GLN A 52 -12.96 5.23 11.06
CA GLN A 52 -13.64 6.52 11.21
C GLN A 52 -13.82 7.00 12.66
N ALA A 53 -13.73 6.11 13.65
CA ALA A 53 -13.75 6.52 15.06
C ALA A 53 -12.63 7.51 15.41
N CYS A 54 -11.48 7.43 14.73
CA CYS A 54 -10.35 8.36 14.88
C CYS A 54 -10.12 9.22 13.63
N HIS A 55 -10.42 8.68 12.45
CA HIS A 55 -10.14 9.29 11.14
C HIS A 55 -11.39 9.81 10.40
N GLY A 56 -12.55 9.90 11.04
CA GLY A 56 -13.69 10.61 10.45
C GLY A 56 -13.52 12.13 10.57
N SER A 57 -14.04 12.94 9.64
CA SER A 57 -14.02 14.42 9.82
C SER A 57 -14.83 14.87 11.03
N ASN A 58 -15.81 14.07 11.45
CA ASN A 58 -16.66 14.32 12.61
C ASN A 58 -16.22 13.53 13.85
N ALA A 59 -15.02 12.94 13.86
CA ALA A 59 -14.52 12.18 14.99
C ALA A 59 -14.32 13.10 16.21
N GLU A 60 -15.05 12.86 17.30
CA GLU A 60 -14.97 13.66 18.53
C GLU A 60 -13.63 13.48 19.25
N ASN A 61 -13.04 12.28 19.17
CA ASN A 61 -11.73 11.98 19.74
C ASN A 61 -10.86 11.22 18.71
N ARG A 62 -9.93 11.95 18.11
CA ARG A 62 -9.01 11.44 17.08
C ARG A 62 -7.89 10.56 17.62
N ASN A 63 -7.70 10.47 18.94
CA ASN A 63 -6.61 9.72 19.58
C ASN A 63 -5.21 10.03 18.98
N GLY A 64 -4.98 11.29 18.58
CA GLY A 64 -3.74 11.74 17.94
C GLY A 64 -3.69 11.58 16.42
N ALA A 65 -4.73 11.06 15.77
CA ALA A 65 -4.83 11.05 14.31
C ALA A 65 -4.86 12.50 13.76
N PRO A 66 -4.03 12.83 12.75
CA PRO A 66 -3.98 14.19 12.18
C PRO A 66 -5.33 14.59 11.58
N GLU A 67 -5.70 15.87 11.69
CA GLU A 67 -6.98 16.40 11.19
C GLU A 67 -7.12 16.26 9.67
N GLU A 68 -6.01 16.35 8.94
CA GLU A 68 -5.94 16.22 7.49
C GLU A 68 -5.98 14.77 6.97
N VAL A 69 -6.00 13.78 7.87
CA VAL A 69 -6.13 12.36 7.51
C VAL A 69 -7.55 11.91 7.83
N THR A 70 -8.44 12.11 6.87
CA THR A 70 -9.86 11.69 6.93
C THR A 70 -10.14 10.52 6.01
N PHE A 71 -11.10 9.67 6.40
CA PHE A 71 -11.58 8.53 5.61
C PHE A 71 -13.12 8.51 5.55
N ASP A 72 -13.72 9.62 5.13
CA ASP A 72 -15.17 9.75 4.95
C ASP A 72 -15.62 9.24 3.57
N ALA A 73 -14.71 9.24 2.58
CA ALA A 73 -14.99 8.80 1.22
C ALA A 73 -13.91 7.85 0.68
N VAL A 74 -14.33 7.00 -0.27
CA VAL A 74 -13.49 5.98 -0.91
C VAL A 74 -12.19 6.56 -1.49
N ASN A 75 -12.27 7.71 -2.16
CA ASN A 75 -11.12 8.37 -2.77
C ASN A 75 -10.08 8.84 -1.75
N GLU A 76 -10.50 9.17 -0.52
CA GLU A 76 -9.55 9.55 0.54
C GLU A 76 -8.76 8.35 1.06
N VAL A 77 -9.39 7.17 1.08
CA VAL A 77 -8.73 5.90 1.42
C VAL A 77 -7.74 5.52 0.33
N TRP A 78 -8.17 5.51 -0.93
CA TRP A 78 -7.32 5.18 -2.07
C TRP A 78 -6.15 6.14 -2.25
N PHE A 79 -6.35 7.44 -1.99
CA PHE A 79 -5.26 8.43 -1.96
C PHE A 79 -4.14 8.07 -0.97
N ARG A 80 -4.45 7.25 0.05
CA ARG A 80 -3.53 6.79 1.09
C ARG A 80 -3.38 5.28 1.13
N ALA A 81 -3.66 4.57 0.03
CA ALA A 81 -3.70 3.11 -0.01
C ALA A 81 -2.44 2.47 0.61
N ASP A 82 -1.25 2.90 0.19
CA ASP A 82 0.03 2.38 0.71
C ASP A 82 0.18 2.60 2.23
N GLU A 83 -0.24 3.76 2.73
CA GLU A 83 -0.18 4.07 4.15
C GLU A 83 -1.17 3.25 4.98
N VAL A 84 -2.35 2.99 4.41
CA VAL A 84 -3.39 2.17 5.03
C VAL A 84 -2.94 0.71 5.07
N ILE A 85 -2.41 0.18 3.96
CA ILE A 85 -1.85 -1.18 3.91
C ILE A 85 -0.73 -1.32 4.95
N ALA A 86 0.25 -0.41 4.94
CA ALA A 86 1.41 -0.49 5.83
C ALA A 86 1.05 -0.41 7.33
N ARG A 87 -0.11 0.14 7.69
CA ARG A 87 -0.50 0.33 9.10
C ARG A 87 -1.62 -0.58 9.57
N ALA A 88 -2.53 -0.99 8.70
CA ALA A 88 -3.74 -1.71 9.09
C ALA A 88 -3.86 -3.10 8.45
N ALA A 89 -3.08 -3.41 7.40
CA ALA A 89 -2.99 -4.75 6.83
C ALA A 89 -1.80 -5.54 7.42
N GLY A 90 -1.68 -6.81 7.02
CA GLY A 90 -0.57 -7.68 7.40
C GLY A 90 -0.57 -8.17 8.86
N GLU A 91 0.50 -8.86 9.25
CA GLU A 91 0.66 -9.45 10.60
C GLU A 91 1.06 -8.42 11.67
N ASP A 92 1.81 -7.38 11.27
CA ASP A 92 2.36 -6.35 12.15
C ASP A 92 1.54 -5.04 12.15
N ALA A 93 0.22 -5.14 11.92
CA ALA A 93 -0.68 -4.00 11.89
C ALA A 93 -0.60 -3.18 13.20
N THR A 94 -0.42 -1.87 13.06
CA THR A 94 -0.34 -0.89 14.17
C THR A 94 -1.61 -0.07 14.33
N MET A 95 -2.52 -0.17 13.36
CA MET A 95 -3.82 0.49 13.35
C MET A 95 -4.96 -0.56 13.24
N PRO A 96 -6.07 -0.34 13.96
CA PRO A 96 -6.26 0.73 14.94
C PRO A 96 -5.39 0.49 16.20
N PRO A 97 -5.10 1.51 17.03
CA PRO A 97 -4.17 1.38 18.16
C PRO A 97 -4.62 0.35 19.22
N GLN A 98 -5.93 0.14 19.33
CA GLN A 98 -6.54 -0.89 20.18
C GLN A 98 -6.46 -2.30 19.58
N GLY A 99 -6.00 -2.43 18.33
CA GLY A 99 -6.04 -3.67 17.56
C GLY A 99 -7.46 -4.14 17.29
N GLY A 100 -7.64 -5.44 17.11
CA GLY A 100 -8.97 -6.07 17.00
C GLY A 100 -9.48 -6.27 15.59
N ILE A 101 -8.75 -5.84 14.55
CA ILE A 101 -9.06 -6.28 13.18
C ILE A 101 -8.68 -7.75 13.05
N GLU A 102 -9.66 -8.58 12.69
CA GLU A 102 -9.47 -10.00 12.41
C GLU A 102 -8.56 -10.21 11.19
N ALA A 103 -7.79 -11.31 11.17
CA ALA A 103 -6.82 -11.57 10.11
C ALA A 103 -7.45 -11.61 8.71
N ASP A 104 -8.68 -12.13 8.58
CA ASP A 104 -9.42 -12.19 7.32
C ASP A 104 -9.81 -10.78 6.81
N ASP A 105 -10.14 -9.85 7.70
CA ASP A 105 -10.47 -8.48 7.32
C ASP A 105 -9.20 -7.68 6.96
N ARG A 106 -8.06 -7.94 7.62
CA ARG A 106 -6.77 -7.37 7.20
C ARG A 106 -6.36 -7.86 5.81
N TYR A 107 -6.56 -9.15 5.54
CA TYR A 107 -6.32 -9.73 4.23
C TYR A 107 -7.23 -9.10 3.16
N LYS A 108 -8.53 -8.94 3.44
CA LYS A 108 -9.45 -8.27 2.50
C LYS A 108 -9.11 -6.81 2.27
N LEU A 109 -8.64 -6.10 3.30
CA LEU A 109 -8.16 -4.72 3.16
C LEU A 109 -6.97 -4.64 2.18
N GLU A 110 -6.00 -5.53 2.34
CA GLU A 110 -4.85 -5.64 1.44
C GLU A 110 -5.28 -5.98 0.01
N VAL A 111 -6.10 -7.02 -0.16
CA VAL A 111 -6.67 -7.41 -1.46
C VAL A 111 -7.40 -6.24 -2.11
N TRP A 112 -8.24 -5.52 -1.37
CA TRP A 112 -9.01 -4.41 -1.92
C TRP A 112 -8.09 -3.30 -2.45
N LEU A 113 -7.14 -2.84 -1.63
CA LEU A 113 -6.29 -1.71 -1.98
C LEU A 113 -5.14 -2.06 -2.94
N THR A 114 -4.82 -3.34 -3.12
CA THR A 114 -3.78 -3.80 -4.04
C THR A 114 -4.34 -4.33 -5.36
N CYS A 115 -5.50 -4.99 -5.35
CA CYS A 115 -5.98 -5.77 -6.49
C CYS A 115 -7.25 -5.21 -7.15
N ALA A 116 -8.06 -4.40 -6.44
CA ALA A 116 -9.28 -3.86 -7.01
C ALA A 116 -9.01 -2.65 -7.91
N GLU A 117 -10.02 -2.21 -8.66
CA GLU A 117 -9.96 -0.96 -9.40
C GLU A 117 -9.92 0.22 -8.42
N GLU A 118 -9.06 1.21 -8.66
CA GLU A 118 -8.97 2.38 -7.79
C GLU A 118 -10.34 3.10 -7.69
N GLY A 119 -10.77 3.38 -6.46
CA GLY A 119 -12.06 3.99 -6.21
C GLY A 119 -13.25 3.03 -6.23
N SER A 120 -13.02 1.74 -6.50
CA SER A 120 -14.07 0.70 -6.43
C SER A 120 -14.33 0.21 -5.03
#